data_AF-A0A970IR41-F1
#
_entry.id   AF-A0A970IR41-F1
#
_cell.length_a   1.000
_cell.length_b   1.000
_cell.length_c   1.000
_cell.angle_alpha   90.00
_cell.angle_beta   90.00
_cell.angle_gamma   90.00
#
_symmetry.space_group_name_H-M   'P 1'
#
loop_
_entity.id
_entity.type
_entity.pdbx_description
1 polymer ?
#
loop_
_entity_poly.entity_id
_entity_poly.type
_entity_poly.pdbx_seq_one_letter_code
_entity_poly.pdbx_strand_id
1 'polypeptide(L)'
;MDLKIKCVIDTKAYSEKPKDGALICSRMTKADTYSIADIKKKILNGYTVRPSSCGTREHQWKSQQMFMIDIDNKPVRPKNISDREYEKIFQEYLKTKYRTYNDIINQCKKINLLPAFIYTSFNHHEDHHKFRLVYILDKEITDFNTAKRIQLYLMDSIGDVDIQCKNLNRFYYAGRSIVYDGGNILSAEELIKVSESVDISSNEQRVNNNSPNTFLQKNLKSSEFNGFKNIDAIRSLNVESLKSLVNTTLQDTREKKWKEKRDINYISSIFPPKTPHDIK
;
A
#
# COMPACT_ATOMS: atom_id res chain seq x y z
N MET A 1 -21.28 24.85 -10.32
CA MET A 1 -21.76 24.15 -9.11
C MET A 1 -20.53 23.62 -8.39
N ASP A 2 -20.41 23.88 -7.09
CA ASP A 2 -19.34 23.28 -6.29
C ASP A 2 -19.55 21.77 -6.23
N LEU A 3 -18.49 21.00 -6.48
CA LEU A 3 -18.51 19.54 -6.39
C LEU A 3 -18.96 19.12 -4.98
N LYS A 4 -20.01 18.30 -4.92
CA LYS A 4 -20.56 17.76 -3.67
C LYS A 4 -20.15 16.30 -3.52
N ILE A 5 -19.53 15.98 -2.40
CA ILE A 5 -18.96 14.67 -2.09
C ILE A 5 -19.86 13.96 -1.10
N LYS A 6 -20.29 12.74 -1.45
CA LYS A 6 -21.05 11.87 -0.55
C LYS A 6 -20.12 11.17 0.42
N CYS A 7 -20.29 11.43 1.72
CA CYS A 7 -19.52 10.78 2.79
C CYS A 7 -20.31 10.76 4.10
N VAL A 8 -19.81 10.06 5.12
CA VAL A 8 -20.40 10.06 6.46
C VAL A 8 -19.51 10.87 7.39
N ILE A 9 -20.09 11.85 8.09
CA ILE A 9 -19.40 12.64 9.10
C ILE A 9 -20.07 12.37 10.45
N ASP A 10 -19.28 12.15 11.50
CA ASP A 10 -19.81 11.97 12.85
C ASP A 10 -20.61 13.19 13.29
N THR A 11 -21.63 12.98 14.11
CA THR A 11 -22.45 14.05 14.69
C THR A 11 -21.78 14.71 15.88
N LYS A 12 -20.76 14.07 16.46
CA LYS A 12 -19.98 14.58 17.60
C LYS A 12 -18.59 15.06 17.17
N ALA A 13 -18.20 16.22 17.69
CA ALA A 13 -16.87 16.79 17.54
C ALA A 13 -15.97 16.40 18.73
N TYR A 14 -14.67 16.37 18.49
CA TYR A 14 -13.65 16.10 19.50
C TYR A 14 -12.46 17.06 19.34
N SER A 15 -11.96 17.60 20.45
CA SER A 15 -10.73 18.42 20.47
C SER A 15 -9.44 17.58 20.47
N GLU A 16 -9.57 16.28 20.77
CA GLU A 16 -8.47 15.32 20.82
C GLU A 16 -8.92 13.96 20.27
N LYS A 17 -7.97 13.03 20.08
CA LYS A 17 -8.29 11.71 19.56
C LYS A 17 -9.23 10.97 20.52
N PRO A 18 -10.45 10.60 20.09
CA PRO A 18 -11.37 9.89 20.95
C PRO A 18 -10.91 8.45 21.21
N LYS A 19 -11.31 7.90 22.37
CA LYS A 19 -11.01 6.52 22.78
C LYS A 19 -12.09 5.52 22.35
N ASP A 20 -13.32 5.99 22.16
CA ASP A 20 -14.50 5.13 21.94
C ASP A 20 -14.85 4.96 20.45
N GLY A 21 -13.95 4.32 19.69
CA GLY A 21 -14.15 4.10 18.26
C GLY A 21 -15.43 3.34 17.91
N ALA A 22 -15.90 2.44 18.79
CA ALA A 22 -17.15 1.70 18.60
C ALA A 22 -18.40 2.59 18.65
N LEU A 23 -18.44 3.54 19.60
CA LEU A 23 -19.54 4.50 19.72
C LEU A 23 -19.56 5.50 18.56
N ILE A 24 -18.40 5.85 18.03
CA ILE A 24 -18.29 6.69 16.82
C ILE A 24 -18.85 5.92 15.63
N CYS A 25 -18.42 4.67 15.44
CA CYS A 25 -18.88 3.82 14.35
C CYS A 25 -20.40 3.65 14.34
N SER A 26 -21.04 3.49 15.50
CA SER A 26 -22.50 3.31 15.59
C SER A 26 -23.31 4.55 15.21
N ARG A 27 -22.76 5.76 15.38
CA ARG A 27 -23.40 7.01 14.93
C ARG A 27 -23.22 7.26 13.43
N MET A 28 -22.13 6.77 12.87
CA MET A 28 -21.78 6.97 11.47
C MET A 28 -22.48 5.92 10.59
N THR A 29 -23.78 6.07 10.33
CA THR A 29 -24.54 5.10 9.51
C THR A 29 -25.21 5.69 8.28
N LYS A 30 -25.35 7.02 8.22
CA LYS A 30 -26.03 7.73 7.15
C LYS A 30 -25.08 8.69 6.45
N ALA A 31 -24.94 8.54 5.14
CA ALA A 31 -24.17 9.46 4.32
C ALA A 31 -24.99 10.71 3.98
N ASP A 32 -24.28 11.81 3.78
CA ASP A 32 -24.81 13.09 3.29
C ASP A 32 -23.80 13.70 2.29
N THR A 33 -24.16 14.82 1.68
CA THR A 33 -23.34 15.50 0.67
C THR A 33 -22.74 16.78 1.20
N TYR A 34 -21.45 16.97 0.99
CA TYR A 34 -20.69 18.10 1.52
C TYR A 34 -19.82 18.72 0.42
N SER A 35 -19.58 20.03 0.47
CA SER A 35 -18.49 20.60 -0.33
C SER A 35 -17.13 20.21 0.27
N ILE A 36 -16.07 20.33 -0.52
CA ILE A 36 -14.69 20.14 -0.03
C ILE A 36 -14.37 21.11 1.11
N ALA A 37 -14.86 22.35 1.02
CA ALA A 37 -14.71 23.35 2.07
C ALA A 37 -15.41 22.94 3.38
N ASP A 38 -16.63 22.40 3.29
CA ASP A 38 -17.37 21.88 4.45
C ASP A 38 -16.65 20.70 5.09
N ILE A 39 -16.12 19.77 4.29
CA ILE A 39 -15.35 18.63 4.79
C ILE A 39 -14.11 19.11 5.55
N LYS A 40 -13.31 20.02 4.96
CA LYS A 40 -12.15 20.62 5.63
C LYS A 40 -12.54 21.28 6.96
N LYS A 41 -13.60 22.10 6.95
CA LYS A 41 -14.12 22.76 8.16
C LYS A 41 -14.55 21.76 9.23
N LYS A 42 -15.25 20.68 8.85
CA LYS A 42 -15.66 19.61 9.77
C LYS A 42 -14.46 18.87 10.37
N ILE A 43 -13.45 18.55 9.57
CA ILE A 43 -12.21 17.92 10.04
C ILE A 43 -11.50 18.82 11.07
N LEU A 44 -11.33 20.11 10.75
CA LEU A 44 -10.67 21.06 11.66
C LEU A 44 -11.47 21.31 12.94
N ASN A 45 -12.80 21.20 12.87
CA ASN A 45 -13.69 21.30 14.03
C ASN A 45 -13.85 19.97 14.79
N GLY A 46 -13.03 18.96 14.50
CA GLY A 46 -12.98 17.75 15.32
C GLY A 46 -13.94 16.64 14.93
N TYR A 47 -14.61 16.73 13.77
CA TYR A 47 -15.55 15.71 13.32
C TYR A 47 -14.86 14.58 12.55
N THR A 48 -15.06 13.35 13.00
CA THR A 48 -14.55 12.14 12.33
C THR A 48 -15.25 11.92 10.99
N VAL A 49 -14.51 11.46 9.98
CA VAL A 49 -15.01 11.31 8.61
C VAL A 49 -14.82 9.87 8.13
N ARG A 50 -15.86 9.28 7.55
CA ARG A 50 -15.78 8.04 6.77
C ARG A 50 -15.95 8.40 5.30
N PRO A 51 -14.97 8.11 4.44
CA PRO A 51 -15.03 8.52 3.04
C PRO A 51 -16.11 7.84 2.23
N SER A 52 -16.44 6.59 2.58
CA SER A 52 -17.48 5.82 1.92
C SER A 52 -18.87 6.11 2.45
N SER A 53 -19.85 6.03 1.55
CA SER A 53 -21.24 5.77 1.90
C SER A 53 -21.35 4.31 2.31
N CYS A 54 -21.28 4.06 3.62
CA CYS A 54 -21.23 2.73 4.18
C CYS A 54 -21.84 2.71 5.59
N GLY A 55 -22.50 1.59 5.93
CA GLY A 55 -23.00 1.34 7.27
C GLY A 55 -21.90 1.07 8.30
N THR A 56 -22.19 0.31 9.35
CA THR A 56 -21.22 -0.01 10.41
C THR A 56 -20.22 -1.11 10.01
N ARG A 57 -20.52 -1.86 8.94
CA ARG A 57 -19.69 -2.97 8.44
C ARG A 57 -19.39 -2.80 6.95
N GLU A 58 -18.23 -3.31 6.51
CA GLU A 58 -17.74 -3.14 5.13
C GLU A 58 -18.67 -3.75 4.07
N HIS A 59 -19.34 -4.87 4.36
CA HIS A 59 -20.34 -5.45 3.45
C HIS A 59 -21.58 -4.56 3.23
N GLN A 60 -21.74 -3.49 4.02
CA GLN A 60 -22.79 -2.49 3.87
C GLN A 60 -22.32 -1.27 3.05
N TRP A 61 -21.15 -1.36 2.41
CA TRP A 61 -20.62 -0.33 1.51
C TRP A 61 -21.53 -0.18 0.29
N LYS A 62 -21.72 1.07 -0.14
CA LYS A 62 -22.61 1.42 -1.26
C LYS A 62 -21.88 2.19 -2.35
N SER A 63 -21.07 3.17 -1.94
CA SER A 63 -20.36 4.03 -2.87
C SER A 63 -19.24 4.82 -2.19
N GLN A 64 -18.32 5.36 -2.99
CA GLN A 64 -17.21 6.19 -2.51
C GLN A 64 -16.70 7.10 -3.63
N GLN A 65 -16.51 8.38 -3.30
CA GLN A 65 -15.88 9.37 -4.20
C GLN A 65 -14.61 9.97 -3.60
N MET A 66 -14.49 9.91 -2.28
CA MET A 66 -13.32 10.34 -1.53
C MET A 66 -12.52 9.12 -1.06
N PHE A 67 -11.21 9.13 -1.22
CA PHE A 67 -10.30 8.09 -0.72
C PHE A 67 -9.30 8.73 0.22
N MET A 68 -8.91 8.00 1.27
CA MET A 68 -8.02 8.53 2.28
C MET A 68 -6.88 7.56 2.56
N ILE A 69 -5.71 8.13 2.85
CA ILE A 69 -4.49 7.40 3.19
C ILE A 69 -3.98 7.96 4.52
N ASP A 70 -3.69 7.08 5.47
CA ASP A 70 -3.17 7.41 6.81
C ASP A 70 -1.66 7.17 6.84
N ILE A 71 -0.89 8.24 7.10
CA ILE A 71 0.55 8.18 7.33
C ILE A 71 0.79 8.41 8.82
N ASP A 72 1.17 7.34 9.52
CA ASP A 72 1.43 7.35 10.95
C ASP A 72 2.93 7.40 11.30
N ASN A 73 3.82 7.31 10.30
CA ASN A 73 5.27 7.19 10.44
C ASN A 73 5.65 6.22 11.57
N LYS A 74 5.14 5.00 11.51
CA LYS A 74 5.38 3.96 12.52
C LYS A 74 5.63 2.62 11.84
N PRO A 75 6.60 1.83 12.30
CA PRO A 75 6.75 0.45 11.87
C PRO A 75 5.63 -0.41 12.47
N VAL A 76 5.28 -1.48 11.75
CA VAL A 76 4.47 -2.57 12.30
C VAL A 76 5.23 -3.18 13.47
N ARG A 77 4.60 -3.30 14.64
CA ARG A 77 5.17 -3.97 15.80
C ARG A 77 5.07 -5.49 15.63
N PRO A 78 6.18 -6.24 15.55
CA PRO A 78 6.15 -7.69 15.63
C PRO A 78 5.48 -8.18 16.92
N LYS A 79 4.85 -9.34 16.87
CA LYS A 79 4.31 -9.98 18.08
C LYS A 79 5.46 -10.46 18.97
N ASN A 80 5.24 -10.47 20.28
CA ASN A 80 6.14 -11.05 21.29
C ASN A 80 7.55 -10.43 21.37
N ILE A 81 7.68 -9.12 21.10
CA ILE A 81 8.93 -8.39 21.34
C ILE A 81 8.78 -7.43 22.53
N SER A 82 9.88 -7.22 23.25
CA SER A 82 9.95 -6.23 24.32
C SER A 82 9.83 -4.81 23.76
N ASP A 83 9.43 -3.85 24.62
CA ASP A 83 9.38 -2.44 24.23
C ASP A 83 10.78 -1.92 23.82
N ARG A 84 11.84 -2.41 24.47
CA ARG A 84 13.23 -2.05 24.13
C ARG A 84 13.63 -2.52 22.73
N GLU A 85 13.19 -3.71 22.32
CA GLU A 85 13.44 -4.20 20.95
C GLU A 85 12.60 -3.45 19.93
N TYR A 86 11.34 -3.15 20.26
CA TYR A 86 10.49 -2.34 19.39
C TYR A 86 11.07 -0.94 19.20
N GLU A 87 11.61 -0.34 20.26
CA GLU A 87 12.25 0.97 20.20
C GLU A 87 13.41 0.98 19.19
N LYS A 88 14.23 -0.07 19.14
CA LYS A 88 15.30 -0.18 18.13
C LYS A 88 14.74 -0.22 16.70
N ILE A 89 13.67 -0.99 16.47
CA ILE A 89 12.98 -1.05 15.16
C ILE A 89 12.39 0.31 14.81
N PHE A 90 11.83 1.00 15.81
CA PHE A 90 11.24 2.32 15.67
C PHE A 90 12.28 3.37 15.27
N GLN A 91 13.42 3.41 15.97
CA GLN A 91 14.52 4.31 15.65
C GLN A 91 15.11 4.06 14.25
N GLU A 92 15.27 2.80 13.85
CA GLU A 92 15.71 2.48 12.49
C GLU A 92 14.67 2.89 11.42
N TYR A 93 13.38 2.71 11.71
CA TYR A 93 12.30 3.19 10.85
C TYR A 93 12.35 4.72 10.70
N LEU A 94 12.54 5.46 11.81
CA LEU A 94 12.64 6.91 11.76
C LEU A 94 13.83 7.38 10.91
N LYS A 95 14.92 6.62 10.91
CA LYS A 95 16.11 6.94 10.10
C LYS A 95 15.93 6.66 8.61
N THR A 96 15.20 5.61 8.25
CA THR A 96 15.19 5.06 6.88
C THR A 96 13.90 5.30 6.11
N LYS A 97 12.78 5.48 6.82
CA LYS A 97 11.42 5.49 6.24
C LYS A 97 10.56 6.66 6.69
N TYR A 98 11.03 7.47 7.65
CA TYR A 98 10.30 8.65 8.09
C TYR A 98 10.07 9.60 6.92
N ARG A 99 8.83 10.09 6.79
CA ARG A 99 8.45 11.03 5.75
C ARG A 99 7.67 12.19 6.33
N THR A 100 8.14 13.40 6.05
CA THR A 100 7.40 14.63 6.31
C THR A 100 6.24 14.79 5.33
N TYR A 101 5.32 15.70 5.62
CA TYR A 101 4.29 16.04 4.62
C TYR A 101 4.92 16.62 3.34
N ASN A 102 6.05 17.34 3.42
CA ASN A 102 6.76 17.84 2.25
C ASN A 102 7.35 16.71 1.39
N ASP A 103 7.92 15.68 2.02
CA ASP A 103 8.44 14.50 1.30
C ASP A 103 7.33 13.81 0.52
N ILE A 104 6.18 13.62 1.16
CA ILE A 104 5.00 13.02 0.52
C ILE A 104 4.44 13.90 -0.59
N ILE A 105 4.30 15.22 -0.39
CA ILE A 105 3.83 16.14 -1.43
C ILE A 105 4.76 16.07 -2.65
N ASN A 106 6.08 16.06 -2.43
CA ASN A 106 7.06 15.95 -3.51
C ASN A 106 7.01 14.59 -4.22
N GLN A 107 6.80 13.50 -3.49
CA GLN A 107 6.56 12.18 -4.07
C GLN A 107 5.29 12.18 -4.94
N CYS A 108 4.17 12.67 -4.41
CA CYS A 108 2.91 12.79 -5.13
C CYS A 108 3.05 13.60 -6.44
N LYS A 109 3.81 14.69 -6.44
CA LYS A 109 4.12 15.47 -7.66
C LYS A 109 4.86 14.61 -8.69
N LYS A 110 5.88 13.87 -8.27
CA LYS A 110 6.70 13.02 -9.17
C LYS A 110 5.89 11.92 -9.85
N ILE A 111 4.93 11.32 -9.13
CA ILE A 111 4.08 10.25 -9.66
C ILE A 111 2.75 10.78 -10.25
N ASN A 112 2.58 12.10 -10.34
CA ASN A 112 1.36 12.77 -10.79
C ASN A 112 0.07 12.31 -10.06
N LEU A 113 0.17 12.14 -8.74
CA LEU A 113 -0.91 11.68 -7.87
C LEU A 113 -1.07 12.61 -6.66
N LEU A 114 -1.32 13.88 -6.95
CA LEU A 114 -1.54 14.92 -5.93
C LEU A 114 -2.91 14.75 -5.24
N PRO A 115 -2.98 14.80 -3.90
CA PRO A 115 -4.25 14.77 -3.19
C PRO A 115 -5.02 16.09 -3.35
N ALA A 116 -6.31 16.09 -3.05
CA ALA A 116 -7.08 17.33 -2.95
C ALA A 116 -6.53 18.21 -1.82
N PHE A 117 -6.28 17.60 -0.66
CA PHE A 117 -5.65 18.24 0.49
C PHE A 117 -5.01 17.20 1.44
N ILE A 118 -4.17 17.67 2.36
CA ILE A 118 -3.55 16.86 3.42
C ILE A 118 -3.79 17.56 4.75
N TYR A 119 -4.15 16.79 5.78
CA TYR A 119 -4.33 17.32 7.13
C TYR A 119 -3.57 16.52 8.20
N THR A 120 -3.13 17.19 9.26
CA THR A 120 -2.43 16.57 10.39
C THR A 120 -3.40 15.85 11.31
N SER A 121 -3.06 14.66 11.79
CA SER A 121 -3.89 13.94 12.75
C SER A 121 -3.88 14.62 14.13
N PHE A 122 -4.83 14.26 15.01
CA PHE A 122 -4.78 14.68 16.42
C PHE A 122 -3.47 14.35 17.16
N ASN A 123 -2.76 13.30 16.77
CA ASN A 123 -1.53 12.86 17.45
C ASN A 123 -0.26 13.31 16.70
N HIS A 124 -0.38 14.31 15.82
CA HIS A 124 0.72 14.92 15.11
C HIS A 124 1.56 15.80 16.05
N HIS A 125 2.88 15.69 15.90
CA HIS A 125 3.88 16.58 16.49
C HIS A 125 4.95 16.88 15.42
N GLU A 126 5.68 18.00 15.55
CA GLU A 126 6.73 18.39 14.58
C GLU A 126 7.88 17.37 14.52
N ASP A 127 8.19 16.72 15.64
CA ASP A 127 9.18 15.64 15.74
C ASP A 127 8.64 14.27 15.29
N HIS A 128 7.31 14.11 15.22
CA HIS A 128 6.66 12.91 14.72
C HIS A 128 5.43 13.22 13.86
N HIS A 129 5.67 13.43 12.57
CA HIS A 129 4.62 13.75 11.62
C HIS A 129 3.61 12.61 11.44
N LYS A 130 2.33 12.91 11.71
CA LYS A 130 1.20 12.04 11.39
C LYS A 130 0.14 12.81 10.63
N PHE A 131 -0.26 12.33 9.47
CA PHE A 131 -1.13 13.08 8.57
C PHE A 131 -1.90 12.17 7.62
N ARG A 132 -2.93 12.72 7.00
CA ARG A 132 -3.83 12.01 6.11
C ARG A 132 -3.94 12.72 4.78
N LEU A 133 -3.77 11.97 3.71
CA LEU A 133 -4.01 12.45 2.34
C LEU A 133 -5.47 12.21 2.01
N VAL A 134 -6.10 13.19 1.36
CA VAL A 134 -7.48 13.10 0.90
C VAL A 134 -7.50 13.23 -0.61
N TYR A 135 -7.88 12.14 -1.29
CA TYR A 135 -8.09 12.09 -2.72
C TYR A 135 -9.59 12.21 -3.03
N ILE A 136 -9.92 12.96 -4.07
CA ILE A 136 -11.31 13.17 -4.51
C ILE A 136 -11.37 12.86 -5.99
N LEU A 137 -12.34 12.04 -6.39
CA LEU A 137 -12.59 11.70 -7.78
C LEU A 137 -13.70 12.60 -8.36
N ASP A 138 -13.64 12.84 -9.67
CA ASP A 138 -14.66 13.56 -10.42
C ASP A 138 -16.01 12.83 -10.47
N LYS A 139 -16.00 11.50 -10.33
CA LYS A 139 -17.19 10.63 -10.33
C LYS A 139 -17.24 9.72 -9.10
N GLU A 140 -18.46 9.42 -8.66
CA GLU A 140 -18.72 8.46 -7.59
C GLU A 140 -18.50 7.02 -8.08
N ILE A 141 -17.76 6.21 -7.32
CA ILE A 141 -17.58 4.78 -7.58
C ILE A 141 -18.66 4.01 -6.82
N THR A 142 -19.39 3.15 -7.52
CA THR A 142 -20.48 2.32 -6.95
C THR A 142 -20.20 0.82 -7.00
N ASP A 143 -19.09 0.41 -7.61
CA ASP A 143 -18.62 -0.98 -7.58
C ASP A 143 -17.57 -1.17 -6.47
N PHE A 144 -17.81 -2.12 -5.58
CA PHE A 144 -16.97 -2.35 -4.41
C PHE A 144 -15.55 -2.78 -4.79
N ASN A 145 -15.42 -3.72 -5.73
CA ASN A 145 -14.13 -4.27 -6.14
C ASN A 145 -13.28 -3.20 -6.83
N THR A 146 -13.89 -2.35 -7.64
CA THR A 146 -13.26 -1.20 -8.26
C THR A 146 -12.78 -0.20 -7.21
N ALA A 147 -13.62 0.18 -6.24
CA ALA A 147 -13.19 1.04 -5.13
C ALA A 147 -12.04 0.41 -4.33
N LYS A 148 -12.08 -0.91 -4.11
CA LYS A 148 -11.03 -1.65 -3.41
C LYS A 148 -9.70 -1.60 -4.16
N ARG A 149 -9.72 -1.84 -5.48
CA ARG A 149 -8.54 -1.75 -6.35
C ARG A 149 -7.96 -0.34 -6.34
N ILE A 150 -8.80 0.69 -6.44
CA ILE A 150 -8.36 2.09 -6.35
C ILE A 150 -7.68 2.37 -5.00
N GLN A 151 -8.31 1.97 -3.88
CA GLN A 151 -7.74 2.18 -2.55
C GLN A 151 -6.37 1.48 -2.41
N LEU A 152 -6.24 0.25 -2.90
CA LEU A 152 -4.98 -0.51 -2.86
C LEU A 152 -3.92 0.10 -3.79
N TYR A 153 -4.30 0.56 -4.98
CA TYR A 153 -3.42 1.28 -5.91
C TYR A 153 -2.85 2.56 -5.28
N LEU A 154 -3.71 3.37 -4.63
CA LEU A 154 -3.28 4.57 -3.92
C LEU A 154 -2.31 4.22 -2.77
N MET A 155 -2.60 3.17 -2.01
CA MET A 155 -1.73 2.71 -0.92
C MET A 155 -0.35 2.27 -1.43
N ASP A 156 -0.31 1.49 -2.51
CA ASP A 156 0.94 1.00 -3.12
C ASP A 156 1.76 2.15 -3.72
N SER A 157 1.10 3.04 -4.48
CA SER A 157 1.73 4.20 -5.11
C SER A 157 2.37 5.16 -4.11
N ILE A 158 1.76 5.32 -2.93
CA ILE A 158 2.31 6.15 -1.85
C ILE A 158 3.34 5.38 -1.02
N GLY A 159 3.15 4.09 -0.78
CA GLY A 159 4.06 3.24 0.01
C GLY A 159 4.08 3.59 1.50
N ASP A 160 4.55 2.67 2.35
CA ASP A 160 4.72 2.83 3.81
C ASP A 160 3.53 3.54 4.52
N VAL A 161 2.31 3.11 4.19
CA VAL A 161 1.03 3.63 4.73
C VAL A 161 0.45 2.69 5.81
N ASP A 162 -0.52 3.15 6.61
CA ASP A 162 -1.26 2.24 7.51
C ASP A 162 -2.03 1.19 6.69
N ILE A 163 -1.66 -0.08 6.84
CA ILE A 163 -2.28 -1.23 6.17
C ILE A 163 -3.80 -1.30 6.35
N GLN A 164 -4.33 -0.73 7.43
CA GLN A 164 -5.75 -0.73 7.72
C GLN A 164 -6.55 0.20 6.78
N CYS A 165 -5.89 1.09 6.03
CA CYS A 165 -6.53 1.90 5.00
C CYS A 165 -7.18 1.05 3.90
N LYS A 166 -6.80 -0.23 3.76
CA LYS A 166 -7.43 -1.14 2.82
C LYS A 166 -8.92 -1.35 3.08
N ASN A 167 -9.41 -1.18 4.31
CA ASN A 167 -10.82 -1.36 4.65
C ASN A 167 -11.64 -0.15 4.21
N LEU A 168 -12.58 -0.35 3.28
CA LEU A 168 -13.39 0.74 2.72
C LEU A 168 -14.43 1.29 3.71
N ASN A 169 -14.71 0.59 4.82
CA ASN A 169 -15.51 1.13 5.94
C ASN A 169 -14.67 2.03 6.88
N ARG A 170 -13.34 2.08 6.76
CA ARG A 170 -12.50 2.82 7.71
C ARG A 170 -12.94 4.28 7.80
N PHE A 171 -13.20 4.71 9.02
CA PHE A 171 -13.30 6.12 9.35
C PHE A 171 -11.94 6.66 9.79
N TYR A 172 -11.74 7.94 9.58
CA TYR A 172 -10.53 8.67 9.90
C TYR A 172 -10.88 9.77 10.88
N TYR A 173 -10.21 9.76 12.03
CA TYR A 173 -10.37 10.82 13.01
C TYR A 173 -9.99 12.16 12.42
N ALA A 174 -10.63 13.21 12.92
CA ALA A 174 -10.28 14.59 12.65
C ALA A 174 -8.81 14.94 12.98
N GLY A 175 -8.49 16.20 12.74
CA GLY A 175 -7.13 16.70 12.74
C GLY A 175 -7.01 18.14 13.20
N ARG A 176 -5.78 18.67 13.15
CA ARG A 176 -5.47 20.01 13.66
C ARG A 176 -5.32 21.06 12.57
N SER A 177 -4.65 20.71 11.47
CA SER A 177 -4.26 21.69 10.45
C SER A 177 -4.30 21.08 9.06
N ILE A 178 -4.65 21.89 8.05
CA ILE A 178 -4.42 21.58 6.65
C ILE A 178 -2.99 22.00 6.30
N VAL A 179 -2.14 21.05 5.90
CA VAL A 179 -0.72 21.30 5.57
C VAL A 179 -0.45 21.33 4.06
N TYR A 180 -1.45 20.94 3.27
CA TYR A 180 -1.46 21.06 1.82
C TYR A 180 -2.91 21.17 1.33
N ASP A 181 -3.16 22.06 0.39
CA ASP A 181 -4.48 22.29 -0.21
C ASP A 181 -4.29 22.62 -1.68
N GLY A 182 -4.39 21.60 -2.53
CA GLY A 182 -4.20 21.74 -3.98
C GLY A 182 -5.52 21.77 -4.75
N GLY A 183 -6.63 21.38 -4.12
CA GLY A 183 -7.93 21.28 -4.77
C GLY A 183 -8.00 20.25 -5.90
N ASN A 184 -7.01 19.37 -6.02
CA ASN A 184 -6.91 18.39 -7.10
C ASN A 184 -8.10 17.42 -7.07
N ILE A 185 -8.74 17.26 -8.23
CA ILE A 185 -9.77 16.27 -8.48
C ILE A 185 -9.20 15.28 -9.50
N LEU A 186 -9.17 14.00 -9.15
CA LEU A 186 -8.63 12.94 -10.01
C LEU A 186 -9.71 12.38 -10.93
N SER A 187 -9.32 11.95 -12.13
CA SER A 187 -10.23 11.24 -13.03
C SER A 187 -10.53 9.84 -12.49
N ALA A 188 -11.81 9.55 -12.25
CA ALA A 188 -12.25 8.22 -11.89
C ALA A 188 -11.91 7.19 -12.98
N GLU A 189 -12.08 7.56 -14.25
CA GLU A 189 -11.84 6.67 -15.39
C GLU A 189 -10.37 6.26 -15.48
N GLU A 190 -9.44 7.21 -15.30
CA GLU A 190 -8.01 6.92 -15.28
C GLU A 190 -7.64 6.02 -14.10
N LEU A 191 -8.17 6.32 -12.90
CA LEU A 191 -7.90 5.51 -11.70
C LEU A 191 -8.46 4.08 -11.81
N ILE A 192 -9.63 3.91 -12.43
CA ILE A 192 -10.19 2.59 -12.72
C ILE A 192 -9.23 1.81 -13.61
N LYS A 193 -8.74 2.43 -14.70
CA LYS A 193 -7.84 1.80 -15.66
C LYS A 193 -6.51 1.40 -15.02
N VAL A 194 -5.84 2.30 -14.30
CA VAL A 194 -4.51 2.00 -13.71
C VAL A 194 -4.59 1.03 -12.54
N SER A 195 -5.76 0.90 -11.91
CA SER A 195 -5.97 -0.04 -10.80
C SER A 195 -6.52 -1.40 -11.23
N GLU A 196 -6.83 -1.61 -12.51
CA GLU A 196 -7.48 -2.83 -13.02
C GLU A 196 -6.69 -4.12 -12.71
N SER A 197 -5.36 -4.06 -12.79
CA SER A 197 -4.46 -5.18 -12.53
C SER A 197 -4.22 -5.48 -11.04
N VAL A 198 -4.77 -4.67 -10.13
CA VAL A 198 -4.60 -4.86 -8.69
C VAL A 198 -5.39 -6.08 -8.22
N ASP A 199 -4.69 -7.07 -7.69
CA ASP A 199 -5.30 -8.26 -7.12
C ASP A 199 -5.97 -7.95 -5.76
N ILE A 200 -7.25 -8.33 -5.65
CA ILE A 200 -8.05 -8.20 -4.43
C ILE A 200 -8.27 -9.54 -3.71
N SER A 201 -7.97 -10.68 -4.37
CA SER A 201 -8.30 -12.03 -3.90
C SER A 201 -7.47 -12.49 -2.69
N SER A 202 -6.31 -11.88 -2.49
CA SER A 202 -5.34 -12.27 -1.46
C SER A 202 -5.68 -11.78 -0.03
N ASN A 203 -6.87 -11.20 0.20
CA ASN A 203 -7.22 -10.58 1.49
C ASN A 203 -8.49 -11.11 2.20
N GLU A 204 -9.24 -12.07 1.64
CA GLU A 204 -10.50 -12.54 2.25
C GLU A 204 -10.39 -13.80 3.12
N GLN A 205 -9.25 -14.51 3.16
CA GLN A 205 -9.11 -15.77 3.92
C GLN A 205 -8.20 -15.71 5.17
N ARG A 206 -8.18 -14.61 5.92
CA ARG A 206 -7.50 -14.57 7.24
C ARG A 206 -8.37 -14.04 8.37
N VAL A 207 -9.62 -14.48 8.43
CA VAL A 207 -10.41 -14.41 9.67
C VAL A 207 -11.27 -15.67 9.75
N ASN A 208 -10.69 -16.74 10.29
CA ASN A 208 -11.33 -17.76 11.12
C ASN A 208 -10.41 -18.99 11.21
N ASN A 209 -9.68 -19.11 12.32
CA ASN A 209 -9.69 -20.27 13.22
C ASN A 209 -8.41 -20.29 14.07
N ASN A 210 -8.65 -20.52 15.37
CA ASN A 210 -7.64 -20.77 16.37
C ASN A 210 -6.84 -22.05 16.08
N SER A 211 -5.57 -22.08 16.53
CA SER A 211 -4.68 -23.25 16.72
C SER A 211 -3.81 -23.73 15.54
N PRO A 212 -2.66 -24.40 15.82
CA PRO A 212 -1.36 -24.03 15.26
C PRO A 212 -0.85 -24.96 14.15
N ASN A 213 0.07 -24.41 13.34
CA ASN A 213 1.05 -25.12 12.50
C ASN A 213 0.56 -26.33 11.69
N THR A 214 -0.04 -26.10 10.52
CA THR A 214 -0.05 -27.10 9.42
C THR A 214 -0.07 -26.43 8.03
N PHE A 215 0.87 -25.52 7.73
CA PHE A 215 1.06 -25.00 6.35
C PHE A 215 2.46 -25.24 5.77
N LEU A 216 3.26 -26.08 6.43
CA LEU A 216 4.46 -26.69 5.86
C LEU A 216 4.13 -28.14 5.51
N GLN A 217 3.40 -28.40 4.42
CA GLN A 217 3.55 -29.68 3.69
C GLN A 217 2.75 -29.86 2.40
N LYS A 218 1.82 -28.98 2.01
CA LYS A 218 1.10 -29.16 0.74
C LYS A 218 1.22 -27.95 -0.14
N ASN A 219 2.28 -27.93 -0.94
CA ASN A 219 2.25 -27.75 -2.40
C ASN A 219 3.66 -27.41 -2.91
N LEU A 220 4.55 -28.39 -2.76
CA LEU A 220 5.55 -28.69 -3.79
C LEU A 220 4.79 -29.41 -4.91
N LYS A 221 4.96 -28.91 -6.15
CA LYS A 221 4.46 -29.41 -7.45
C LYS A 221 3.33 -28.57 -8.09
N SER A 222 3.72 -27.39 -8.56
CA SER A 222 3.52 -27.02 -9.97
C SER A 222 4.71 -26.15 -10.38
N SER A 223 5.36 -26.55 -11.47
CA SER A 223 6.57 -25.97 -12.03
C SER A 223 6.30 -24.58 -12.63
N GLU A 224 7.33 -23.73 -12.58
CA GLU A 224 7.46 -22.41 -13.22
C GLU A 224 6.82 -21.20 -12.51
N PHE A 225 7.38 -20.77 -11.37
CA PHE A 225 7.46 -19.33 -11.05
C PHE A 225 8.64 -19.09 -10.08
N ASN A 226 9.80 -18.75 -10.64
CA ASN A 226 11.06 -18.52 -9.91
C ASN A 226 11.17 -17.10 -9.29
N GLY A 227 10.06 -16.36 -9.16
CA GLY A 227 10.08 -14.92 -8.93
C GLY A 227 10.22 -14.42 -7.48
N PHE A 228 9.97 -15.25 -6.46
CA PHE A 228 9.71 -14.71 -5.10
C PHE A 228 10.62 -15.19 -3.97
N LYS A 229 11.43 -16.25 -4.15
CA LYS A 229 12.31 -16.75 -3.07
C LYS A 229 13.37 -15.74 -2.63
N ASN A 230 13.86 -14.94 -3.56
CA ASN A 230 14.91 -13.94 -3.28
C ASN A 230 14.35 -12.78 -2.44
N ILE A 231 13.08 -12.43 -2.65
CA ILE A 231 12.41 -11.33 -1.94
C ILE A 231 12.17 -11.71 -0.48
N ASP A 232 11.81 -12.96 -0.21
CA ASP A 232 11.58 -13.44 1.16
C ASP A 232 12.89 -13.64 1.96
N ALA A 233 13.97 -14.07 1.30
CA ALA A 233 15.30 -14.14 1.91
C ALA A 233 15.85 -12.74 2.28
N ILE A 234 15.60 -11.74 1.42
CA ILE A 234 15.96 -10.33 1.67
C ILE A 234 15.12 -9.74 2.80
N ARG A 235 13.80 -10.01 2.83
CA ARG A 235 12.89 -9.52 3.88
C ARG A 235 13.17 -10.13 5.26
N SER A 236 13.73 -11.33 5.32
CA SER A 236 14.04 -12.05 6.57
C SER A 236 15.49 -11.89 7.05
N LEU A 237 16.35 -11.16 6.30
CA LEU A 237 17.77 -10.96 6.60
C LEU A 237 18.53 -12.27 6.92
N ASN A 238 18.12 -13.39 6.31
CA ASN A 238 18.75 -14.69 6.55
C ASN A 238 20.03 -14.84 5.72
N VAL A 239 21.17 -14.58 6.38
CA VAL A 239 22.50 -14.57 5.76
C VAL A 239 22.91 -15.92 5.16
N GLU A 240 22.54 -17.05 5.78
CA GLU A 240 22.88 -18.39 5.25
C GLU A 240 22.11 -18.69 3.96
N SER A 241 20.84 -18.30 3.91
CA SER A 241 20.02 -18.46 2.70
C SER A 241 20.53 -17.60 1.54
N LEU A 242 20.96 -16.36 1.83
CA LEU A 242 21.56 -15.47 0.84
C LEU A 242 22.92 -16.00 0.33
N LYS A 243 23.77 -16.54 1.21
CA LYS A 243 25.04 -17.17 0.82
C LYS A 243 24.84 -18.39 -0.08
N SER A 244 23.83 -19.23 0.23
CA SER A 244 23.51 -20.38 -0.61
C SER A 244 23.04 -19.96 -2.01
N LEU A 245 22.17 -18.95 -2.11
CA LEU A 245 21.66 -18.44 -3.39
C LEU A 245 22.77 -17.86 -4.27
N VAL A 246 23.71 -17.13 -3.69
CA VAL A 246 24.86 -16.58 -4.42
C VAL A 246 25.79 -17.69 -4.91
N ASN A 247 26.07 -18.70 -4.09
CA ASN A 247 26.93 -19.82 -4.46
C ASN A 247 26.33 -20.68 -5.58
N THR A 248 25.03 -20.97 -5.54
CA THR A 248 24.32 -21.67 -6.63
C THR A 248 24.37 -20.88 -7.93
N THR A 249 24.11 -19.56 -7.87
CA THR A 249 24.19 -18.68 -9.05
C THR A 249 25.59 -18.67 -9.67
N LEU A 250 26.65 -18.66 -8.85
CA LEU A 250 28.03 -18.73 -9.32
C LEU A 250 28.39 -20.08 -9.95
N GLN A 251 27.82 -21.18 -9.45
CA GLN A 251 27.97 -22.52 -10.05
C GLN A 251 27.26 -22.61 -11.40
N ASP A 252 26.01 -22.16 -11.50
CA ASP A 252 25.25 -22.15 -12.76
C ASP A 252 25.94 -21.29 -13.84
N THR A 253 26.50 -20.15 -13.45
CA THR A 253 27.23 -19.26 -14.37
C THR A 253 28.53 -19.91 -14.86
N ARG A 254 29.21 -20.67 -14.00
CA ARG A 254 30.36 -21.49 -14.40
C ARG A 254 29.91 -22.58 -15.37
N GLU A 255 28.91 -23.38 -15.03
CA GLU A 255 28.44 -24.48 -15.88
C GLU A 255 27.97 -24.03 -17.26
N LYS A 256 27.29 -22.88 -17.37
CA LYS A 256 26.95 -22.27 -18.66
C LYS A 256 28.17 -21.94 -19.51
N LYS A 257 29.20 -21.32 -18.93
CA LYS A 257 30.48 -21.06 -19.63
C LYS A 257 31.17 -22.35 -20.09
N TRP A 258 31.09 -23.43 -19.28
CA TRP A 258 31.66 -24.73 -19.64
C TRP A 258 30.88 -25.45 -20.75
N LYS A 259 29.56 -25.24 -20.86
CA LYS A 259 28.73 -25.75 -21.96
C LYS A 259 28.97 -24.99 -23.26
N GLU A 260 28.95 -23.65 -23.23
CA GLU A 260 29.26 -22.82 -24.40
C GLU A 260 30.63 -23.17 -25.00
N LYS A 261 31.65 -23.37 -24.15
CA LYS A 261 32.99 -23.76 -24.61
C LYS A 261 33.02 -25.16 -25.24
N ARG A 262 32.18 -26.09 -24.79
CA ARG A 262 32.04 -27.42 -25.40
C ARG A 262 31.29 -27.37 -26.73
N ASP A 263 30.23 -26.59 -26.81
CA ASP A 263 29.45 -26.43 -28.04
C ASP A 263 30.27 -25.74 -29.15
N ILE A 264 31.09 -24.73 -28.80
CA ILE A 264 32.04 -24.11 -29.73
C ILE A 264 33.05 -25.14 -30.28
N ASN A 265 33.60 -25.99 -29.41
CA ASN A 265 34.55 -27.03 -29.81
C ASN A 265 33.89 -28.14 -30.65
N TYR A 266 32.62 -28.46 -30.38
CA TYR A 266 31.86 -29.44 -31.16
C TYR A 266 31.51 -28.89 -32.55
N ILE A 267 31.06 -27.64 -32.64
CA ILE A 267 30.77 -26.95 -33.91
C ILE A 267 32.03 -26.86 -34.76
N SER A 268 33.20 -26.56 -34.18
CA SER A 268 34.46 -26.51 -34.95
C SER A 268 34.95 -27.89 -35.42
N SER A 269 34.45 -28.98 -34.84
CA SER A 269 34.78 -30.36 -35.24
C SER A 269 33.90 -30.89 -36.37
N ILE A 270 32.67 -30.37 -36.51
CA ILE A 270 31.72 -30.76 -37.56
C ILE A 270 31.81 -29.82 -38.77
N PHE A 271 32.11 -28.55 -38.52
CA PHE A 271 32.40 -27.54 -39.54
C PHE A 271 33.82 -27.04 -39.33
N PRO A 272 34.85 -27.85 -39.68
CA PRO A 272 36.21 -27.34 -39.70
C PRO A 272 36.25 -26.13 -40.64
N PRO A 273 36.96 -25.06 -40.28
CA PRO A 273 37.05 -23.88 -41.12
C PRO A 273 37.57 -24.30 -42.51
N LYS A 274 36.77 -24.05 -43.55
CA LYS A 274 37.17 -24.34 -44.94
C LYS A 274 38.46 -23.59 -45.24
N THR A 275 39.44 -24.32 -45.74
CA THR A 275 40.67 -23.68 -46.21
C THR A 275 40.45 -23.14 -47.63
N PRO A 276 41.22 -22.14 -48.09
CA PRO A 276 41.04 -21.55 -49.42
C PRO A 276 41.19 -22.52 -50.62
N HIS A 277 41.46 -23.81 -50.38
CA HIS A 277 41.53 -24.85 -51.41
C HIS A 277 40.24 -25.67 -51.58
N ASP A 278 39.23 -25.48 -50.73
CA ASP A 278 37.97 -26.26 -50.74
C ASP A 278 36.82 -25.58 -51.51
N ILE A 279 37.11 -24.55 -52.33
CA ILE A 279 36.16 -23.90 -53.24
C ILE A 279 36.69 -24.04 -54.66
N LYS A 280 36.19 -25.05 -55.38
CA LYS A 280 36.25 -25.18 -56.83
C LYS A 280 34.86 -25.51 -57.34
#